data_AF-A0A966QA93-F1
#
_entry.id   AF-A0A966QA93-F1
#
_cell.length_a   1.000
_cell.length_b   1.000
_cell.length_c   1.000
_cell.angle_alpha   90.00
_cell.angle_beta   90.00
_cell.angle_gamma   90.00
#
_symmetry.space_group_name_H-M   'P 1'
#
loop_
_entity.id
_entity.type
_entity.pdbx_description
1 polymer ?
#
loop_
_entity_poly.entity_id
_entity_poly.type
_entity_poly.pdbx_seq_one_letter_code
_entity_poly.pdbx_strand_id
1 'polypeptide(L)' 'MEIARNILLLLHLAGMAGILVSLLQSRSKLSAGVTHSALLALTAGIALVGIRYPLHNSDPMKWPLPDNA' A
#
# COMPACT_ATOMS: atom_id res chain seq x y z
N MET A 1 10.86 2.34 -12.92
CA MET A 1 9.99 2.81 -11.82
C MET A 1 8.65 2.04 -11.71
N GLU A 2 8.16 1.41 -12.79
CA GLU A 2 6.93 0.57 -12.74
C GLU A 2 7.04 -0.68 -11.87
N ILE A 3 8.19 -1.36 -11.84
CA ILE A 3 8.43 -2.51 -10.96
C ILE A 3 8.22 -2.12 -9.48
N ALA A 4 8.75 -0.97 -9.06
CA ALA A 4 8.61 -0.50 -7.68
C ALA A 4 7.13 -0.23 -7.33
N ARG A 5 6.38 0.36 -8.26
CA ARG A 5 4.92 0.52 -8.13
C ARG A 5 4.23 -0.82 -7.94
N ASN A 6 4.55 -1.80 -8.79
CA ASN A 6 3.91 -3.11 -8.74
C ASN A 6 4.22 -3.84 -7.43
N ILE A 7 5.46 -3.78 -6.95
CA ILE A 7 5.87 -4.33 -5.65
C ILE A 7 5.10 -3.66 -4.52
N LEU A 8 5.01 -2.33 -4.51
CA LEU A 8 4.27 -1.59 -3.49
C LEU A 8 2.77 -1.89 -3.50
N LEU A 9 2.16 -2.08 -4.68
CA LEU A 9 0.76 -2.53 -4.81
C LEU A 9 0.58 -3.92 -4.20
N LEU A 10 1.46 -4.87 -4.54
CA LEU A 10 1.41 -6.22 -3.98
C LEU A 10 1.62 -6.21 -2.47
N LEU A 11 2.54 -5.38 -1.97
CA LEU A 11 2.82 -5.24 -0.55
C LEU A 11 1.62 -4.63 0.20
N HIS A 12 0.99 -3.61 -0.36
CA HIS A 12 -0.21 -3.00 0.21
C HIS A 12 -1.37 -4.00 0.26
N LEU A 13 -1.59 -4.76 -0.81
CA LEU A 13 -2.61 -5.79 -0.88
C LEU A 13 -2.33 -6.94 0.10
N ALA A 14 -1.07 -7.37 0.22
CA ALA A 14 -0.65 -8.39 1.18
C ALA A 14 -0.83 -7.90 2.64
N GLY A 15 -0.56 -6.63 2.91
CA GLY A 15 -0.85 -5.99 4.20
C GLY A 15 -2.34 -6.02 4.52
N MET A 16 -3.20 -5.63 3.58
CA MET A 16 -4.66 -5.72 3.76
C MET A 16 -5.13 -7.16 3.96
N ALA A 17 -4.62 -8.11 3.18
CA ALA A 17 -4.92 -9.53 3.35
C ALA A 17 -4.49 -10.04 4.72
N GLY A 18 -3.32 -9.63 5.22
CA GLY A 18 -2.82 -9.97 6.55
C GLY A 18 -3.72 -9.45 7.68
N ILE A 19 -4.26 -8.24 7.54
CA ILE A 19 -5.25 -7.70 8.48
C ILE A 19 -6.50 -8.58 8.49
N LEU A 20 -7.06 -8.92 7.32
CA LEU A 20 -8.27 -9.73 7.20
C LEU A 20 -8.09 -11.15 7.78
N VAL A 21 -6.96 -11.80 7.45
CA VAL A 21 -6.61 -13.13 7.97
C VAL A 21 -6.42 -13.08 9.48
N SER A 22 -5.73 -12.06 10.00
CA SER A 22 -5.45 -11.94 11.43
C SER A 22 -6.70 -11.57 12.24
N LEU A 23 -7.64 -10.80 11.67
CA LEU A 23 -8.98 -10.58 12.25
C LEU A 23 -9.81 -11.88 12.28
N LEU A 24 -9.76 -12.68 11.22
CA LEU A 24 -10.46 -13.96 11.18
C LEU A 24 -9.94 -14.92 12.26
N GLN A 25 -8.63 -14.89 12.50
CA GLN A 25 -7.95 -15.74 13.48
C GLN A 25 -8.10 -15.21 14.92
N SER A 26 -8.23 -13.89 15.10
CA SER A 26 -8.33 -13.24 16.40
C SER A 26 -9.64 -12.44 16.52
N ARG A 27 -10.72 -13.14 16.88
CA ARG A 27 -12.06 -12.55 17.03
C ARG A 27 -12.23 -11.63 18.24
N SER A 28 -11.40 -11.78 19.29
CA SER A 28 -11.62 -11.13 20.59
C SER A 28 -10.52 -10.15 21.00
N LYS A 29 -9.37 -10.17 20.33
CA LYS A 29 -8.22 -9.31 20.66
C LYS A 29 -7.53 -8.83 19.39
N LEU A 30 -6.99 -7.61 19.41
CA LEU A 30 -6.08 -7.15 18.37
C LEU A 30 -4.80 -7.97 18.47
N SER A 31 -4.65 -8.95 17.56
CA SER A 31 -3.42 -9.74 17.45
C SER A 31 -2.28 -8.87 16.93
N ALA A 32 -1.06 -9.16 17.37
CA ALA A 32 0.15 -8.54 16.83
C ALA A 32 0.25 -8.67 15.29
N GLY A 33 -0.38 -9.71 14.72
CA GLY A 33 -0.51 -9.87 13.27
C GLY A 33 -1.30 -8.75 12.60
N VAL A 34 -2.39 -8.29 13.23
CA VAL A 34 -3.20 -7.15 12.74
C VAL A 34 -2.36 -5.89 12.72
N THR A 35 -1.62 -5.61 13.80
CA THR A 35 -0.81 -4.39 13.92
C THR A 35 0.35 -4.37 12.92
N HIS A 36 1.04 -5.50 12.73
CA HIS A 36 2.13 -5.60 11.77
C HIS A 36 1.63 -5.47 10.32
N SER A 37 0.53 -6.15 9.99
CA SER A 37 -0.09 -6.05 8.67
C SER A 37 -0.67 -4.66 8.39
N ALA A 38 -1.22 -3.98 9.40
CA ALA A 38 -1.67 -2.60 9.30
C ALA A 38 -0.51 -1.63 9.04
N LEU A 39 0.61 -1.78 9.75
CA LEU A 39 1.80 -0.96 9.53
C LEU A 39 2.38 -1.17 8.13
N LEU A 40 2.43 -2.43 7.67
CA LEU A 40 2.89 -2.78 6.33
C LEU A 40 1.99 -2.18 5.24
N ALA A 41 0.67 -2.31 5.39
CA ALA A 41 -0.30 -1.71 4.46
C ALA A 41 -0.17 -0.17 4.44
N LEU A 42 -0.07 0.47 5.60
CA LEU A 42 0.09 1.92 5.71
C LEU A 42 1.38 2.39 5.02
N THR A 43 2.50 1.74 5.34
CA THR A 43 3.81 2.09 4.80
C THR A 43 3.85 1.91 3.28
N ALA A 44 3.29 0.80 2.78
CA ALA A 44 3.18 0.55 1.34
C ALA A 44 2.28 1.59 0.65
N GLY A 45 1.19 2.02 1.30
CA GLY A 45 0.28 3.06 0.78
C GLY A 45 0.96 4.43 0.69
N ILE A 46 1.64 4.86 1.75
CA ILE A 46 2.41 6.12 1.77
C ILE A 46 3.50 6.10 0.69
N ALA A 47 4.24 4.99 0.59
CA ALA A 47 5.26 4.81 -0.43
C ALA A 47 4.64 4.88 -1.83
N LEU A 48 3.47 4.28 -2.07
CA LEU A 48 2.79 4.29 -3.37
C LEU A 48 2.45 5.72 -3.83
N VAL A 49 2.01 6.57 -2.89
CA VAL A 49 1.79 8.00 -3.15
C VAL A 49 3.11 8.70 -3.46
N GLY A 50 4.16 8.42 -2.68
CA GLY A 50 5.49 9.01 -2.84
C GLY A 50 6.14 8.70 -4.20
N ILE A 51 5.99 7.48 -4.73
CA ILE A 51 6.57 7.14 -6.04
C ILE A 51 5.81 7.75 -7.21
N ARG A 52 4.60 8.29 -7.00
CA ARG A 52 3.78 8.81 -8.09
C ARG A 52 4.41 10.05 -8.74
N TYR A 53 5.08 10.88 -7.95
CA TYR A 53 5.79 12.07 -8.44
C TYR A 53 6.97 11.73 -9.37
N PRO A 54 7.90 10.82 -9.03
CA PRO A 54 8.95 10.41 -9.96
C PRO A 54 8.42 9.61 -11.16
N LEU A 55 7.33 8.85 -11.03
CA LEU A 55 6.68 8.20 -12.19
C LEU A 55 6.06 9.23 -13.16
N HIS A 56 5.42 10.27 -12.64
CA HIS A 56 4.87 11.36 -13.45
C HIS A 56 5.95 12.11 -14.23
N ASN A 57 7.12 12.34 -13.63
CA ASN A 57 8.26 12.94 -14.33
C ASN A 57 8.78 12.09 -15.49
N SER A 58 8.60 10.77 -15.44
CA SER A 58 9.03 9.87 -16.53
C SER A 58 8.01 9.78 -17.66
N ASP A 59 6.71 9.76 -17.35
CA ASP A 59 5.63 9.69 -18.35
C ASP A 59 4.36 10.42 -17.83
N PRO A 60 4.23 11.73 -18.11
CA PRO A 60 3.14 12.54 -17.56
C PRO A 60 1.75 12.08 -18.01
N MET A 61 1.64 11.62 -19.26
CA MET A 61 0.39 11.18 -19.88
C MET A 61 -0.09 9.82 -19.36
N LYS A 62 0.84 8.93 -18.99
CA LYS A 62 0.52 7.60 -18.41
C LYS A 62 0.23 7.70 -16.92
N TRP A 63 0.83 8.68 -16.25
CA TRP A 63 0.77 8.83 -14.79
C TRP A 63 0.28 10.22 -14.37
N PRO A 64 -0.94 10.64 -14.74
CA PRO A 64 -1.45 11.96 -14.35
C PRO A 64 -1.44 12.12 -12.83
N LEU A 65 -1.01 13.29 -12.36
CA LEU A 65 -1.12 13.64 -10.95
C LEU A 65 -2.61 13.75 -10.56
N PRO A 66 -2.99 13.38 -9.33
CA PRO A 66 -4.33 13.66 -8.84
C PRO A 66 -4.61 15.17 -8.93
N ASP A 67 -5.74 15.56 -9.50
CA ASP A 67 -6.26 16.92 -9.33
C ASP A 67 -6.88 17.02 -7.95
N ASN A 68 -6.26 17.83 -7.08
CA ASN A 68 -6.68 18.04 -5.70
C ASN A 68 -7.26 19.46 -5.50
N ALA A 69 -7.81 20.05 -6.57
CA ALA A 69 -8.51 21.32 -6.57
C ALA A 69 -9.92 21.23 -5.94
#